data_AF-A0A975EG43-F1
#
_entry.id   AF-A0A975EG43-F1
#
_cell.length_a   1.000
_cell.length_b   1.000
_cell.length_c   1.000
_cell.angle_alpha   90.00
_cell.angle_beta   90.00
_cell.angle_gamma   90.00
#
_symmetry.space_group_name_H-M   'P 1'
#
loop_
_entity.id
_entity.type
_entity.pdbx_description
1 polymer ?
#
loop_
_entity_poly.entity_id
_entity_poly.type
_entity_poly.pdbx_seq_one_letter_code
_entity_poly.pdbx_strand_id
1 'polypeptide(L)'
;MKRLLLIFAMSAGIHAQDVETQPVPPEVTAAAVKAVGELGREVVLGRYQVAIERMYPVWKERSAKRMGGMDKLQQQLDGVAKQMLQQGISITDFKPSGQPRPFEVYPGKTVEVIDGEQVEKLRFTKWLVLVPTVTRFRAMIQGDPVAVNIESTGFQVAICDKGKDDWTFIDGSAVTVNELRSLFITLPQDLELPPLEKKQIR
;
A
#
# COMPACT_ATOMS: atom_id res chain seq x y z
N MET A 1 6.75 -14.69 -60.77
CA MET A 1 7.39 -13.60 -60.01
C MET A 1 6.40 -13.09 -58.96
N LYS A 2 6.59 -13.44 -57.69
CA LYS A 2 5.81 -12.95 -56.54
C LYS A 2 6.80 -12.36 -55.54
N ARG A 3 6.80 -11.04 -55.37
CA ARG A 3 7.60 -10.34 -54.34
C ARG A 3 6.91 -10.51 -53.00
N LEU A 4 7.58 -11.15 -52.05
CA LEU A 4 7.16 -11.24 -50.65
C LEU A 4 7.82 -10.06 -49.91
N LEU A 5 7.04 -9.06 -49.51
CA LEU A 5 7.47 -8.02 -48.59
C LEU A 5 7.42 -8.58 -47.16
N LEU A 6 8.57 -8.73 -46.53
CA LEU A 6 8.69 -8.94 -45.09
C LEU A 6 8.67 -7.57 -44.42
N ILE A 7 7.57 -7.26 -43.73
CA ILE A 7 7.47 -6.10 -42.84
C ILE A 7 8.08 -6.53 -41.50
N PHE A 8 9.26 -6.02 -41.18
CA PHE A 8 9.81 -6.07 -39.83
C PHE A 8 9.03 -5.06 -38.98
N ALA A 9 8.11 -5.54 -38.14
CA ALA A 9 7.58 -4.75 -37.04
C ALA A 9 8.68 -4.63 -35.97
N MET A 10 9.39 -3.50 -35.93
CA MET A 10 10.18 -3.14 -34.76
C MET A 10 9.22 -2.92 -33.60
N SER A 11 9.22 -3.85 -32.65
CA SER A 11 8.66 -3.62 -31.33
C SER A 11 9.60 -2.65 -30.61
N ALA A 12 9.16 -1.40 -30.44
CA ALA A 12 9.81 -0.48 -29.52
C ALA A 12 9.58 -1.02 -28.10
N GLY A 13 10.55 -1.79 -27.61
CA GLY A 13 10.62 -2.19 -26.21
C GLY A 13 10.82 -0.93 -25.38
N ILE A 14 9.84 -0.60 -24.55
CA ILE A 14 10.02 0.42 -23.51
C ILE A 14 10.98 -0.19 -22.48
N HIS A 15 12.26 0.16 -22.60
CA HIS A 15 13.23 -0.14 -21.55
C HIS A 15 12.91 0.75 -20.35
N ALA A 16 12.31 0.16 -19.33
CA ALA A 16 12.11 0.77 -18.01
C ALA A 16 13.44 1.05 -17.26
N GLN A 17 14.59 0.94 -17.94
CA GLN A 17 15.92 1.00 -17.36
C GLN A 17 16.53 2.41 -17.31
N ASP A 18 15.96 3.40 -18.00
CA ASP A 18 16.55 4.75 -18.10
C ASP A 18 15.81 5.83 -17.29
N VAL A 19 15.00 5.47 -16.28
CA VAL A 19 14.43 6.48 -15.38
C VAL A 19 15.35 6.65 -14.19
N GLU A 20 16.11 7.74 -14.21
CA GLU A 20 16.95 8.16 -13.10
C GLU A 20 16.07 8.40 -11.86
N THR A 21 16.16 7.49 -10.89
CA THR A 21 15.45 7.64 -9.62
C THR A 21 16.16 8.69 -8.79
N GLN A 22 15.43 9.70 -8.33
CA GLN A 22 15.99 10.69 -7.44
C GLN A 22 16.01 10.13 -6.01
N PRO A 23 17.04 10.45 -5.20
CA PRO A 23 17.02 10.10 -3.79
C PRO A 23 15.78 10.73 -3.15
N VAL A 24 14.96 9.89 -2.50
CA VAL A 24 13.73 10.38 -1.88
C VAL A 24 14.09 11.33 -0.72
N PRO A 25 13.55 12.55 -0.68
CA PRO A 25 13.89 13.49 0.38
C PRO A 25 13.53 12.96 1.78
N PRO A 26 14.37 13.18 2.82
CA PRO A 26 14.10 12.69 4.16
C PRO A 26 12.75 13.12 4.74
N GLU A 27 12.28 14.31 4.38
CA GLU A 27 10.98 14.87 4.80
C GLU A 27 9.79 14.04 4.30
N VAL A 28 9.89 13.40 3.14
CA VAL A 28 8.85 12.50 2.61
C VAL A 28 8.70 11.30 3.52
N THR A 29 9.84 10.75 3.95
CA THR A 29 9.89 9.59 4.85
C THR A 29 9.34 9.96 6.23
N ALA A 30 9.74 11.12 6.77
CA ALA A 30 9.23 11.62 8.04
C ALA A 30 7.71 11.87 7.98
N ALA A 31 7.20 12.44 6.89
CA ALA A 31 5.79 12.68 6.67
C ALA A 31 4.98 11.37 6.58
N ALA A 32 5.49 10.37 5.85
CA ALA A 32 4.86 9.05 5.77
C ALA A 32 4.77 8.37 7.14
N VAL A 33 5.86 8.37 7.92
CA VAL A 33 5.89 7.81 9.28
C VAL A 33 4.88 8.52 10.18
N LYS A 34 4.83 9.87 10.12
CA LYS A 34 3.85 10.66 10.87
C LYS A 34 2.41 10.30 10.47
N ALA A 35 2.13 10.19 9.18
CA ALA A 35 0.79 9.87 8.66
C ALA A 35 0.33 8.46 9.07
N VAL A 36 1.25 7.48 9.09
CA VAL A 36 0.96 6.12 9.59
C VAL A 36 0.73 6.13 11.10
N GLY A 37 1.47 6.93 11.87
CA GLY A 37 1.20 7.12 13.30
C GLY A 37 -0.16 7.78 13.56
N GLU A 38 -0.55 8.76 12.75
CA GLU A 38 -1.88 9.36 12.78
C GLU A 38 -3.00 8.35 12.48
N LEU A 39 -2.84 7.54 11.44
CA LEU A 39 -3.76 6.44 11.15
C LEU A 39 -3.89 5.47 12.34
N GLY A 40 -2.75 5.08 12.92
CA GLY A 40 -2.71 4.19 14.07
C GLY A 40 -3.49 4.72 15.28
N ARG A 41 -3.37 6.02 15.58
CA ARG A 41 -4.12 6.67 16.67
C ARG A 41 -5.64 6.57 16.45
N GLU A 42 -6.12 6.81 15.23
CA GLU A 42 -7.55 6.69 14.92
C GLU A 42 -8.04 5.24 15.09
N VAL A 43 -7.24 4.26 14.65
CA VAL A 43 -7.56 2.83 14.80
C VAL A 43 -7.60 2.39 16.26
N VAL A 44 -6.66 2.85 17.10
CA VAL A 44 -6.65 2.59 18.56
C VAL A 44 -7.90 3.18 19.23
N LEU A 45 -8.39 4.33 18.74
CA LEU A 45 -9.64 4.94 19.21
C LEU A 45 -10.91 4.24 18.69
N GLY A 46 -10.77 3.12 17.98
CA GLY A 46 -11.89 2.37 17.40
C GLY A 46 -12.50 3.01 16.15
N ARG A 47 -11.87 4.05 15.58
CA ARG A 47 -12.36 4.76 14.39
C ARG A 47 -11.88 4.08 13.11
N TYR A 48 -12.23 2.80 12.97
CA TYR A 48 -11.76 1.95 11.86
C TYR A 48 -12.17 2.46 10.48
N GLN A 49 -13.27 3.23 10.38
CA GLN A 49 -13.72 3.83 9.14
C GLN A 49 -12.66 4.73 8.49
N VAL A 50 -11.83 5.40 9.30
CA VAL A 50 -10.73 6.26 8.80
C VAL A 50 -9.76 5.46 7.93
N ALA A 51 -9.50 4.19 8.27
CA ALA A 51 -8.63 3.33 7.46
C ALA A 51 -9.24 3.01 6.09
N ILE A 52 -10.56 2.91 6.01
CA ILE A 52 -11.30 2.64 4.76
C ILE A 52 -11.37 3.91 3.89
N GLU A 53 -11.57 5.07 4.52
CA GLU A 53 -11.60 6.38 3.85
C GLU A 53 -10.23 6.73 3.27
N ARG A 54 -9.16 6.46 4.02
CA ARG A 54 -7.77 6.75 3.62
C ARG A 54 -7.12 5.61 2.84
N MET A 55 -7.86 4.58 2.44
CA MET A 55 -7.33 3.51 1.62
C MET A 55 -6.95 4.03 0.23
N TYR A 56 -5.82 3.58 -0.33
CA TYR A 56 -5.36 4.02 -1.64
C TYR A 56 -6.45 3.77 -2.71
N PRO A 57 -6.91 4.79 -3.45
CA PRO A 57 -8.12 4.69 -4.27
C PRO A 57 -8.09 3.56 -5.30
N VAL A 58 -6.99 3.42 -6.05
CA VAL A 58 -6.86 2.36 -7.08
C VAL A 58 -6.89 0.97 -6.43
N TRP A 59 -6.28 0.83 -5.24
CA TRP A 59 -6.35 -0.43 -4.49
C TRP A 59 -7.75 -0.71 -3.94
N LYS A 60 -8.43 0.33 -3.44
CA LYS A 60 -9.81 0.26 -2.95
C LYS A 60 -10.77 -0.20 -4.05
N GLU A 61 -10.66 0.38 -5.24
CA GLU A 61 -11.45 -0.04 -6.42
C GLU A 61 -11.17 -1.48 -6.84
N ARG A 62 -9.89 -1.89 -6.92
CA ARG A 62 -9.52 -3.27 -7.25
C ARG A 62 -10.04 -4.26 -6.20
N SER A 63 -9.94 -3.92 -4.92
CA SER A 63 -10.46 -4.74 -3.82
C SER A 63 -11.99 -4.83 -3.86
N ALA A 64 -12.68 -3.73 -4.13
CA ALA A 64 -14.12 -3.70 -4.31
C ALA A 64 -14.55 -4.60 -5.49
N LYS A 65 -13.84 -4.53 -6.63
CA LYS A 65 -14.12 -5.39 -7.79
C LYS A 65 -13.98 -6.88 -7.45
N ARG A 66 -12.94 -7.26 -6.69
CA ARG A 66 -12.77 -8.65 -6.21
C ARG A 66 -13.87 -9.11 -5.25
N MET A 67 -14.36 -8.20 -4.42
CA MET A 67 -15.44 -8.46 -3.47
C MET A 67 -16.85 -8.40 -4.08
N GLY A 68 -16.96 -8.00 -5.36
CA GLY A 68 -18.25 -7.88 -6.05
C GLY A 68 -18.98 -6.56 -5.82
N GLY A 69 -18.26 -5.49 -5.47
CA GLY A 69 -18.78 -4.13 -5.35
C GLY A 69 -18.21 -3.37 -4.15
N MET A 70 -18.38 -2.04 -4.15
CA MET A 70 -17.94 -1.18 -3.03
C MET A 70 -18.73 -1.47 -1.76
N ASP A 71 -20.04 -1.72 -1.87
CA ASP A 71 -20.91 -2.03 -0.74
C ASP A 71 -20.47 -3.31 -0.02
N LYS A 72 -20.09 -4.35 -0.78
CA LYS A 72 -19.58 -5.60 -0.22
C LYS A 72 -18.23 -5.42 0.46
N LEU A 73 -17.35 -4.61 -0.11
CA LEU A 73 -16.07 -4.27 0.52
C LEU A 73 -16.31 -3.54 1.85
N GLN A 74 -17.16 -2.54 1.86
CA GLN A 74 -17.49 -1.77 3.07
C GLN A 74 -18.11 -2.69 4.14
N GLN A 75 -19.09 -3.52 3.76
CA GLN A 75 -19.73 -4.48 4.66
C GLN A 75 -18.72 -5.47 5.26
N GLN A 76 -17.77 -5.97 4.47
CA GLN A 76 -16.73 -6.88 4.94
C GLN A 76 -15.83 -6.20 5.97
N LEU A 77 -15.37 -4.98 5.69
CA LEU A 77 -14.46 -4.24 6.58
C LEU A 77 -15.16 -3.83 7.89
N ASP A 78 -16.41 -3.37 7.81
CA ASP A 78 -17.25 -3.10 8.99
C ASP A 78 -17.51 -4.36 9.81
N GLY A 79 -17.68 -5.50 9.14
CA GLY A 79 -17.85 -6.81 9.75
C GLY A 79 -16.65 -7.20 10.59
N VAL A 80 -15.43 -6.99 10.10
CA VAL A 80 -14.18 -7.28 10.84
C VAL A 80 -14.12 -6.48 12.14
N ALA A 81 -14.36 -5.17 12.07
CA ALA A 81 -14.38 -4.31 13.26
C ALA A 81 -15.42 -4.75 14.29
N LYS A 82 -16.64 -5.05 13.85
CA LYS A 82 -17.72 -5.55 14.72
C LYS A 82 -17.36 -6.90 15.36
N GLN A 83 -16.79 -7.81 14.58
CA GLN A 83 -16.38 -9.12 15.07
C GLN A 83 -15.29 -9.01 16.13
N MET A 84 -14.29 -8.14 15.94
CA MET A 84 -13.27 -7.89 16.96
C MET A 84 -13.89 -7.46 18.29
N LEU A 85 -14.81 -6.49 18.24
CA LEU A 85 -15.51 -6.00 19.45
C LEU A 85 -16.33 -7.11 20.12
N GLN A 86 -17.08 -7.90 19.35
CA GLN A 86 -17.88 -9.02 19.85
C GLN A 86 -17.02 -10.11 20.51
N GLN A 87 -15.80 -10.30 20.01
CA GLN A 87 -14.83 -11.26 20.54
C GLN A 87 -13.99 -10.69 21.70
N GLY A 88 -14.29 -9.47 22.17
CA GLY A 88 -13.51 -8.82 23.23
C GLY A 88 -12.06 -8.53 22.82
N ILE A 89 -11.82 -8.34 21.52
CA ILE A 89 -10.53 -7.97 20.95
C ILE A 89 -10.50 -6.45 20.80
N SER A 90 -9.49 -5.83 21.41
CA SER A 90 -9.23 -4.40 21.31
C SER A 90 -7.80 -4.14 20.86
N ILE A 91 -7.61 -3.09 20.06
CA ILE A 91 -6.27 -2.59 19.72
C ILE A 91 -5.84 -1.63 20.83
N THR A 92 -4.71 -1.91 21.46
CA THR A 92 -4.18 -1.12 22.59
C THR A 92 -3.01 -0.23 22.20
N ASP A 93 -2.30 -0.58 21.13
CA ASP A 93 -1.20 0.23 20.57
C ASP A 93 -1.14 -0.01 19.05
N PHE A 94 -0.81 1.02 18.30
CA PHE A 94 -0.47 0.94 16.88
C PHE A 94 0.56 2.02 16.61
N LYS A 95 1.75 1.64 16.15
CA LYS A 95 2.78 2.62 15.82
C LYS A 95 3.70 2.16 14.69
N PRO A 96 4.28 3.12 13.93
CA PRO A 96 5.45 2.84 13.12
C PRO A 96 6.58 2.23 13.95
N SER A 97 7.31 1.31 13.35
CA SER A 97 8.43 0.61 13.95
C SER A 97 9.45 0.24 12.88
N GLY A 98 10.74 0.33 13.19
CA GLY A 98 11.80 -0.04 12.24
C GLY A 98 12.05 1.01 11.16
N GLN A 99 12.87 0.64 10.16
CA GLN A 99 13.33 1.55 9.13
C GLN A 99 12.34 1.61 7.96
N PRO A 100 11.77 2.80 7.66
CA PRO A 100 10.93 2.98 6.47
C PRO A 100 11.77 2.90 5.19
N ARG A 101 11.16 2.38 4.12
CA ARG A 101 11.80 2.28 2.79
C ARG A 101 11.02 3.11 1.77
N PRO A 102 11.55 4.26 1.34
CA PRO A 102 10.90 5.13 0.39
C PRO A 102 11.23 4.76 -1.07
N PHE A 103 10.28 5.01 -1.94
CA PHE A 103 10.38 4.81 -3.38
C PHE A 103 9.73 5.98 -4.10
N GLU A 104 10.40 6.42 -5.16
CA GLU A 104 9.80 7.23 -6.19
C GLU A 104 9.04 6.31 -7.15
N VAL A 105 7.73 6.50 -7.32
CA VAL A 105 6.91 5.56 -8.08
C VAL A 105 6.04 6.22 -9.14
N TYR A 106 5.73 5.39 -10.13
CA TYR A 106 4.88 5.75 -11.25
C TYR A 106 3.73 4.75 -11.41
N PRO A 107 2.47 5.21 -11.41
CA PRO A 107 1.31 4.32 -11.50
C PRO A 107 1.01 3.80 -12.91
N GLY A 108 1.61 4.36 -13.97
CA GLY A 108 1.41 3.89 -15.35
C GLY A 108 1.31 5.02 -16.39
N LYS A 109 1.25 4.60 -17.67
CA LYS A 109 1.57 5.33 -18.91
C LYS A 109 1.13 6.79 -19.01
N THR A 110 2.08 7.63 -19.42
CA THR A 110 1.95 9.05 -19.73
C THR A 110 2.42 9.14 -21.16
N VAL A 111 1.50 9.47 -22.04
CA VAL A 111 1.79 9.69 -23.45
C VAL A 111 1.94 11.19 -23.63
N GLU A 112 3.13 11.64 -23.95
CA GLU A 112 3.40 13.01 -24.38
C GLU A 112 3.41 13.04 -25.90
N VAL A 113 2.83 14.08 -26.51
CA VAL A 113 2.99 14.32 -27.95
C VAL A 113 4.22 15.19 -28.15
N ILE A 114 5.28 14.61 -28.70
CA ILE A 114 6.53 15.30 -29.04
C ILE A 114 6.64 15.28 -30.56
N ASP A 115 6.69 16.46 -31.18
CA ASP A 115 6.78 16.62 -32.63
C ASP A 115 5.69 15.87 -33.44
N GLY A 116 4.50 15.71 -32.85
CA GLY A 116 3.37 15.01 -33.47
C GLY A 116 3.35 13.49 -33.24
N GLU A 117 4.38 12.93 -32.60
CA GLU A 117 4.45 11.52 -32.23
C GLU A 117 4.06 11.29 -30.78
N GLN A 118 3.32 10.21 -30.51
CA GLN A 118 2.98 9.77 -29.16
C GLN A 118 4.18 9.05 -28.53
N VAL A 119 4.80 9.68 -27.55
CA VAL A 119 5.94 9.14 -26.80
C VAL A 119 5.50 8.78 -25.38
N GLU A 120 5.64 7.51 -24.99
CA GLU A 120 5.44 7.10 -23.60
C GLU A 120 6.64 7.52 -22.74
N LYS A 121 6.41 8.36 -21.73
CA LYS A 121 7.42 8.71 -20.71
C LYS A 121 6.99 8.28 -19.32
N LEU A 122 7.97 7.78 -18.56
CA LEU A 122 7.78 7.39 -17.16
C LEU A 122 7.82 8.64 -16.25
N ARG A 123 6.65 9.25 -16.08
CA ARG A 123 6.28 10.30 -15.11
C ARG A 123 6.34 9.90 -13.63
N PHE A 124 7.46 9.89 -12.92
CA PHE A 124 7.40 9.72 -11.45
C PHE A 124 6.54 10.79 -10.73
N THR A 125 5.30 10.44 -10.39
CA THR A 125 4.29 11.38 -9.86
C THR A 125 3.97 11.17 -8.38
N LYS A 126 4.39 10.05 -7.79
CA LYS A 126 4.01 9.67 -6.43
C LYS A 126 5.22 9.27 -5.59
N TRP A 127 5.08 9.48 -4.29
CA TRP A 127 5.90 8.85 -3.26
C TRP A 127 5.18 7.61 -2.76
N LEU A 128 5.95 6.54 -2.57
CA LEU A 128 5.52 5.32 -1.88
C LEU A 128 6.52 5.02 -0.78
N VAL A 129 6.06 4.81 0.45
CA VAL A 129 6.92 4.46 1.57
C VAL A 129 6.37 3.21 2.24
N LEU A 130 7.21 2.17 2.33
CA LEU A 130 6.93 1.01 3.17
C LEU A 130 7.29 1.37 4.60
N VAL A 131 6.29 1.52 5.46
CA VAL A 131 6.45 1.89 6.87
C VAL A 131 6.13 0.67 7.72
N PRO A 132 7.13 -0.03 8.30
CA PRO A 132 6.83 -1.13 9.19
C PRO A 132 6.13 -0.63 10.46
N THR A 133 5.30 -1.48 11.05
CA THR A 133 4.43 -1.15 12.18
C THR A 133 4.39 -2.28 13.19
N VAL A 134 4.13 -1.94 14.45
CA VAL A 134 3.73 -2.87 15.49
C VAL A 134 2.35 -2.49 15.99
N THR A 135 1.45 -3.46 16.00
CA THR A 135 0.09 -3.35 16.55
C THR A 135 -0.04 -4.29 17.73
N ARG A 136 -0.53 -3.79 18.86
CA ARG A 136 -0.81 -4.61 20.04
C ARG A 136 -2.30 -4.76 20.22
N PHE A 137 -2.69 -5.99 20.52
CA PHE A 137 -4.06 -6.37 20.77
C PHE A 137 -4.17 -6.90 22.19
N ARG A 138 -5.30 -6.64 22.81
CA ARG A 138 -5.77 -7.36 23.99
C ARG A 138 -7.00 -8.15 23.58
N ALA A 139 -6.95 -9.47 23.77
CA ALA A 139 -8.03 -10.38 23.45
C ALA A 139 -8.52 -11.10 24.70
N MET A 140 -9.84 -11.11 24.90
CA MET A 140 -10.50 -11.96 25.89
C MET A 140 -10.78 -13.32 25.24
N ILE A 141 -10.16 -14.39 25.74
CA ILE A 141 -10.43 -15.74 25.25
C ILE A 141 -11.64 -16.29 26.00
N GLN A 142 -12.64 -16.79 25.27
CA GLN A 142 -13.86 -17.33 25.86
C GLN A 142 -13.52 -18.47 26.83
N GLY A 143 -13.87 -18.30 28.11
CA GLY A 143 -13.60 -19.27 29.16
C GLY A 143 -12.30 -19.05 29.94
N ASP A 144 -11.44 -18.11 29.52
CA ASP A 144 -10.23 -17.72 30.26
C ASP A 144 -10.46 -16.37 30.97
N PRO A 145 -10.24 -16.26 32.29
CA PRO A 145 -10.35 -15.00 33.01
C PRO A 145 -9.22 -14.00 32.67
N VAL A 146 -8.12 -14.45 32.05
CA VAL A 146 -6.94 -13.63 31.76
C VAL A 146 -6.94 -13.19 30.30
N ALA A 147 -6.85 -11.88 30.08
CA ALA A 147 -6.68 -11.34 28.74
C ALA A 147 -5.30 -11.69 28.17
N VAL A 148 -5.27 -12.09 26.91
CA VAL A 148 -4.02 -12.34 26.18
C VAL A 148 -3.59 -11.08 25.44
N ASN A 149 -2.31 -10.72 25.59
CA ASN A 149 -1.69 -9.67 24.80
C ASN A 149 -1.04 -10.28 23.56
N ILE A 150 -1.33 -9.73 22.39
CA ILE A 150 -0.79 -10.16 21.11
C ILE A 150 -0.06 -8.98 20.50
N GLU A 151 1.18 -9.20 20.05
CA GLU A 151 1.92 -8.24 19.25
C GLU A 151 1.93 -8.73 17.79
N SER A 152 1.52 -7.88 16.88
CA SER A 152 1.58 -8.12 15.44
C SER A 152 2.57 -7.16 14.81
N THR A 153 3.63 -7.71 14.20
CA THR A 153 4.50 -6.99 13.28
C THR A 153 3.83 -6.94 11.92
N GLY A 154 3.80 -5.76 11.32
CA GLY A 154 3.24 -5.55 9.99
C GLY A 154 3.89 -4.36 9.30
N PHE A 155 3.23 -3.83 8.27
CA PHE A 155 3.60 -2.58 7.65
C PHE A 155 2.40 -1.92 6.96
N GLN A 156 2.51 -0.63 6.71
CA GLN A 156 1.62 0.12 5.84
C GLN A 156 2.40 0.56 4.60
N VAL A 157 1.76 0.47 3.44
CA VAL A 157 2.23 1.14 2.22
C VAL A 157 1.61 2.53 2.20
N ALA A 158 2.39 3.56 2.55
CA ALA A 158 1.94 4.95 2.52
C ALA A 158 2.21 5.55 1.14
N ILE A 159 1.18 6.12 0.51
CA ILE A 159 1.23 6.62 -0.88
C ILE A 159 0.70 8.05 -0.90
N CYS A 160 1.44 8.95 -1.56
CA CYS A 160 1.09 10.36 -1.72
C CYS A 160 1.46 10.87 -3.11
N ASP A 161 0.70 11.81 -3.66
CA ASP A 161 1.16 12.58 -4.82
C ASP A 161 2.33 13.48 -4.42
N LYS A 162 3.28 13.68 -5.33
CA LYS A 162 4.35 14.64 -5.12
C LYS A 162 3.78 16.05 -4.95
N GLY A 163 4.31 16.79 -3.98
CA GLY A 163 3.87 18.15 -3.67
C GLY A 163 2.58 18.23 -2.86
N LYS A 164 2.01 17.10 -2.42
CA LYS A 164 0.86 17.04 -1.53
C LYS A 164 1.22 16.39 -0.18
N ASP A 165 0.27 16.43 0.76
CA ASP A 165 0.36 15.74 2.05
C ASP A 165 -0.82 14.76 2.32
N ASP A 166 -1.65 14.49 1.30
CA ASP A 166 -2.84 13.65 1.38
C ASP A 166 -2.48 12.15 1.32
N TRP A 167 -1.81 11.68 2.38
CA TRP A 167 -1.37 10.29 2.48
C TRP A 167 -2.54 9.30 2.54
N THR A 168 -2.47 8.31 1.65
CA THR A 168 -3.34 7.15 1.57
C THR A 168 -2.57 5.86 1.84
N PHE A 169 -3.27 4.78 2.14
CA PHE A 169 -2.64 3.56 2.65
C PHE A 169 -3.12 2.28 1.99
N ILE A 170 -2.23 1.29 1.96
CA ILE A 170 -2.56 -0.12 1.79
C ILE A 170 -2.02 -0.86 3.01
N ASP A 171 -2.86 -1.66 3.66
CA ASP A 171 -2.42 -2.57 4.72
C ASP A 171 -1.49 -3.63 4.12
N GLY A 172 -0.28 -3.75 4.66
CA GLY A 172 0.73 -4.70 4.19
C GLY A 172 0.29 -6.16 4.25
N SER A 173 -0.66 -6.50 5.13
CA SER A 173 -1.26 -7.84 5.19
C SER A 173 -2.21 -8.15 4.04
N ALA A 174 -2.65 -7.14 3.29
CA ALA A 174 -3.60 -7.28 2.20
C ALA A 174 -2.95 -7.31 0.80
N VAL A 175 -1.63 -7.09 0.70
CA VAL A 175 -0.96 -6.88 -0.59
C VAL A 175 0.29 -7.74 -0.77
N THR A 176 0.47 -8.27 -1.98
CA THR A 176 1.69 -8.98 -2.40
C THR A 176 2.64 -8.09 -3.19
N VAL A 177 3.91 -8.50 -3.34
CA VAL A 177 4.89 -7.81 -4.20
C VAL A 177 4.36 -7.64 -5.63
N ASN A 178 3.76 -8.70 -6.19
CA ASN A 178 3.23 -8.68 -7.56
C ASN A 178 2.06 -7.70 -7.71
N GLU A 179 1.15 -7.66 -6.75
CA GLU A 179 0.06 -6.68 -6.75
C GLU A 179 0.59 -5.26 -6.65
N LEU A 180 1.57 -5.02 -5.77
CA LEU A 180 2.16 -3.70 -5.61
C LEU A 180 2.89 -3.25 -6.89
N ARG A 181 3.65 -4.14 -7.53
CA ARG A 181 4.29 -3.87 -8.83
C ARG A 181 3.28 -3.69 -9.97
N SER A 182 2.11 -4.32 -9.90
CA SER A 182 1.01 -4.08 -10.86
C SER A 182 0.30 -2.74 -10.65
N LEU A 183 0.49 -2.10 -9.49
CA LEU A 183 0.05 -0.73 -9.21
C LEU A 183 1.14 0.28 -9.56
N PHE A 184 2.41 -0.10 -9.38
CA PHE A 184 3.57 0.78 -9.53
C PHE A 184 4.67 0.03 -10.28
N ILE A 185 4.67 0.17 -11.61
CA ILE A 185 5.52 -0.63 -12.51
C ILE A 185 7.03 -0.36 -12.34
N THR A 186 7.37 0.78 -11.74
CA THR A 186 8.75 1.22 -11.51
C THR A 186 9.35 0.71 -10.20
N LEU A 187 8.61 -0.07 -9.41
CA LEU A 187 9.16 -0.69 -8.21
C LEU A 187 10.25 -1.72 -8.58
N PRO A 188 11.31 -1.85 -7.75
CA PRO A 188 12.41 -2.78 -8.00
C PRO A 188 11.95 -4.22 -8.19
N GLN A 189 12.68 -4.99 -9.00
CA GLN A 189 12.35 -6.41 -9.25
C GLN A 189 12.60 -7.28 -8.03
N ASP A 190 13.61 -6.92 -7.25
CA ASP A 190 14.05 -7.53 -5.99
C ASP A 190 13.38 -6.89 -4.76
N LEU A 191 12.22 -6.24 -4.94
CA LEU A 191 11.49 -5.64 -3.83
C LEU A 191 11.08 -6.71 -2.81
N GLU A 192 11.66 -6.62 -1.62
CA GLU A 192 11.22 -7.37 -0.44
C GLU A 192 10.18 -6.57 0.34
N LEU A 193 9.16 -7.21 0.91
CA LEU A 193 8.20 -6.55 1.82
C LEU A 193 8.67 -6.70 3.28
N PRO A 194 8.35 -5.74 4.18
CA PRO A 194 8.59 -5.93 5.61
C PRO A 194 7.87 -7.20 6.13
N PRO A 195 8.39 -7.86 7.16
CA PRO A 195 7.83 -9.11 7.65
C PRO A 195 6.44 -8.90 8.26
N LEU A 196 5.63 -9.97 8.20
CA LEU A 196 4.34 -10.06 8.87
C LEU A 196 4.44 -11.17 9.92
N GLU A 197 4.34 -10.81 11.19
CA GLU A 197 4.48 -11.75 12.29
C GLU A 197 3.42 -11.49 13.37
N LYS A 198 3.02 -12.54 14.07
CA LYS A 198 2.15 -12.45 15.24
C LYS A 198 2.73 -13.30 16.36
N LYS A 199 2.83 -12.72 17.55
CA LYS A 199 3.29 -13.43 18.75
C LYS A 199 2.44 -13.04 19.95
N GLN A 200 2.16 -14.03 20.79
CA GLN A 200 1.60 -13.77 22.12
C GLN A 200 2.72 -13.23 23.01
N ILE A 201 2.46 -12.14 23.71
CA ILE A 201 3.38 -11.53 24.67
C ILE A 201 2.83 -11.71 26.09
N ARG A 202 3.73 -12.03 27.03
CA ARG A 202 3.40 -12.20 28.45
C ARG A 202 3.38 -10.85 29.16
#